data_AF-A0A7V3M713-F1
#
_entry.id   AF-A0A7V3M713-F1
#
_cell.length_a   1.000
_cell.length_b   1.000
_cell.length_c   1.000
_cell.angle_alpha   90.00
_cell.angle_beta   90.00
_cell.angle_gamma   90.00
#
_symmetry.space_group_name_H-M   'P 1'
#
loop_
_entity.id
_entity.type
_entity.pdbx_description
1 polymer ?
#
loop_
_entity_poly.entity_id
_entity_poly.type
_entity_poly.pdbx_seq_one_letter_code
_entity_poly.pdbx_strand_id
1 'polypeptide(L)'
;MRNIFVFIFLIAAPFCDAFSISKNSSENLNSLDEMSRNLYENIKVKTEIKLAVMEFPYVDMRNSQGPAIIQERLTTIFAKNKKISLIERGMLKKIIEEQKIQLSGIVESTEAVELGHILGADYLLIGTLNDIEKGKTEINARIVDVKSGKIASASSAIIEKTWQDGNISANKPVYSNKPLIQIAILLDTSNSMDGLINQARSYIWKIVNRLSSSEKNEKAPLIQIALYEYGKSSLPKDKGYIRQIMPFTSDLDKISKELFSLTTNGGEEYCGWVIKDAVEKLDWSDKDDVYKAIFIAGNEAFTQGNVDFESAVSMAKEKGIFVNTIFCGLRQEGIAMQWKKAAEIAEGDFSNIEQDFKREEINTPHDDKIAELNQKLNETYIPYGESGKEKLEEKKEMDNISLKAGKGVAFERAAYSASKSAQSYASSWDLITAIENGEIKKGEIKKEELPENLKKMSDKELSSYIDKKIEERKEIKNEIIDLSKKREMYIEENEKGNENTLDKVILDSIKKQAQKKGFNFKE
;
A
#
# COMPACT_ATOMS: atom_id res chain seq x y z
N MET A 1 -42.62 -16.32 -71.55
CA MET A 1 -43.04 -17.67 -71.09
C MET A 1 -41.96 -18.24 -70.18
N ARG A 2 -42.39 -18.74 -69.01
CA ARG A 2 -41.71 -19.63 -68.06
C ARG A 2 -40.53 -19.11 -67.21
N ASN A 3 -40.89 -18.84 -65.95
CA ASN A 3 -40.16 -18.95 -64.70
C ASN A 3 -39.01 -19.97 -64.68
N ILE A 4 -37.93 -19.63 -63.96
CA ILE A 4 -37.30 -20.49 -62.95
C ILE A 4 -36.72 -19.58 -61.85
N PHE A 5 -37.20 -19.81 -60.62
CA PHE A 5 -36.70 -19.26 -59.37
C PHE A 5 -35.39 -20.00 -59.00
N VAL A 6 -34.33 -19.27 -58.65
CA VAL A 6 -33.20 -19.80 -57.89
C VAL A 6 -32.92 -18.84 -56.74
N PHE A 7 -33.22 -19.30 -55.53
CA PHE A 7 -32.84 -18.67 -54.26
C PHE A 7 -31.34 -18.85 -54.05
N ILE A 8 -30.60 -17.74 -53.91
CA ILE A 8 -29.23 -17.74 -53.37
C ILE A 8 -29.34 -17.22 -51.93
N PHE A 9 -29.01 -18.08 -50.97
CA PHE A 9 -28.79 -17.72 -49.57
C PHE A 9 -27.46 -16.96 -49.47
N LEU A 10 -27.51 -15.68 -49.10
CA LEU A 10 -26.37 -14.95 -48.58
C LEU A 10 -26.71 -14.51 -47.15
N ILE A 11 -26.03 -15.12 -46.18
CA ILE A 11 -26.13 -14.77 -44.76
C ILE A 11 -25.37 -13.45 -44.58
N ALA A 12 -26.09 -12.37 -44.32
CA ALA A 12 -25.55 -11.14 -43.76
C ALA A 12 -26.33 -10.85 -42.47
N ALA A 13 -25.69 -11.07 -41.32
CA ALA A 13 -26.18 -10.61 -40.03
C ALA A 13 -25.79 -9.14 -39.85
N PRO A 14 -26.73 -8.20 -39.60
CA PRO A 14 -26.38 -6.85 -39.20
C PRO A 14 -26.15 -6.81 -37.68
N PHE A 15 -24.96 -6.32 -37.31
CA PHE A 15 -24.63 -5.76 -36.00
C PHE A 15 -25.69 -4.71 -35.61
N CYS A 16 -26.41 -4.94 -34.51
CA CYS A 16 -27.22 -3.92 -33.87
C CYS A 16 -27.30 -4.21 -32.37
N ASP A 17 -26.37 -3.62 -31.59
CA ASP A 17 -26.51 -3.43 -30.15
C ASP A 17 -25.61 -2.26 -29.71
N ALA A 18 -26.09 -1.05 -30.00
CA ALA A 18 -25.50 0.19 -29.49
C ALA A 18 -26.59 1.26 -29.35
N PHE A 19 -27.63 1.02 -28.55
CA PHE A 19 -28.63 2.07 -28.26
C PHE A 19 -29.35 2.00 -26.90
N SER A 20 -28.94 1.17 -25.94
CA SER A 20 -29.63 1.04 -24.63
C SER A 20 -29.00 1.82 -23.46
N ILE A 21 -27.83 2.43 -23.61
CA ILE A 21 -27.09 3.04 -22.47
C ILE A 21 -27.52 4.50 -22.18
N SER A 22 -28.05 5.25 -23.15
CA SER A 22 -28.27 6.71 -22.97
C SER A 22 -29.55 7.09 -22.22
N LYS A 23 -30.52 6.18 -22.07
CA LYS A 23 -31.83 6.48 -21.48
C LYS A 23 -31.87 6.36 -19.95
N ASN A 24 -31.04 5.47 -19.38
CA ASN A 24 -31.06 5.18 -17.93
C ASN A 24 -30.22 6.15 -17.09
N SER A 25 -29.25 6.85 -17.67
CA SER A 25 -28.44 7.83 -16.93
C SER A 25 -29.20 9.12 -16.61
N SER A 26 -30.18 9.50 -17.43
CA SER A 26 -30.97 10.73 -17.26
C SER A 26 -32.03 10.63 -16.15
N GLU A 27 -32.69 9.47 -15.98
CA GLU A 27 -33.68 9.26 -14.91
C GLU A 27 -33.04 9.27 -13.50
N ASN A 28 -31.83 8.74 -13.38
CA ASN A 28 -31.05 8.74 -12.13
C ASN A 28 -30.56 10.13 -11.72
N LEU A 29 -30.17 10.96 -12.68
CA LEU A 29 -29.78 12.36 -12.42
C LEU A 29 -30.97 13.18 -11.92
N ASN A 30 -32.14 13.00 -12.53
CA ASN A 30 -33.36 13.72 -12.14
C ASN A 30 -33.78 13.44 -10.68
N SER A 31 -33.67 12.19 -10.21
CA SER A 31 -34.07 11.81 -8.85
C SER A 31 -33.12 12.36 -7.77
N LEU A 32 -31.82 12.39 -8.05
CA LEU A 32 -30.82 12.98 -7.16
C LEU A 32 -30.87 14.52 -7.14
N ASP A 33 -31.16 15.13 -8.29
CA ASP A 33 -31.36 16.58 -8.40
C ASP A 33 -32.59 17.02 -7.59
N GLU A 34 -33.69 16.26 -7.63
CA GLU A 34 -34.88 16.51 -6.81
C GLU A 34 -34.59 16.36 -5.31
N MET A 35 -33.92 15.28 -4.91
CA MET A 35 -33.50 15.08 -3.51
C MET A 35 -32.62 16.23 -3.01
N SER A 36 -31.63 16.65 -3.80
CA SER A 36 -30.71 17.73 -3.45
C SER A 36 -31.42 19.08 -3.35
N ARG A 37 -32.41 19.33 -4.21
CA ARG A 37 -33.27 20.52 -4.15
C ARG A 37 -34.11 20.53 -2.87
N ASN A 38 -34.75 19.41 -2.52
CA ASN A 38 -35.53 19.27 -1.28
C ASN A 38 -34.65 19.44 -0.05
N LEU A 39 -33.44 18.87 -0.07
CA LEU A 39 -32.47 19.01 1.01
C LEU A 39 -32.13 20.48 1.24
N TYR A 40 -31.85 21.24 0.17
CA TYR A 40 -31.44 22.64 0.25
C TYR A 40 -32.59 23.61 0.62
N GLU A 41 -33.76 23.50 -0.04
CA GLU A 41 -34.88 24.42 0.18
C GLU A 41 -35.36 24.43 1.65
N ASN A 42 -35.24 23.29 2.33
CA ASN A 42 -35.67 23.12 3.71
C ASN A 42 -34.72 23.74 4.76
N ILE A 43 -33.48 24.11 4.40
CA ILE A 43 -32.52 24.75 5.32
C ILE A 43 -32.85 26.25 5.53
N LYS A 44 -33.73 26.84 4.70
CA LYS A 44 -34.22 28.24 4.80
C LYS A 44 -33.12 29.31 4.96
N VAL A 45 -31.98 29.15 4.29
CA VAL A 45 -30.82 30.05 4.47
C VAL A 45 -30.86 31.26 3.52
N LYS A 46 -30.57 32.45 4.06
CA LYS A 46 -30.56 33.72 3.30
C LYS A 46 -29.19 34.09 2.71
N THR A 47 -28.12 33.43 3.13
CA THR A 47 -26.72 33.69 2.77
C THR A 47 -26.04 32.43 2.22
N GLU A 48 -24.82 32.59 1.73
CA GLU A 48 -23.94 31.47 1.34
C GLU A 48 -23.63 30.58 2.56
N ILE A 49 -23.53 29.26 2.35
CA ILE A 49 -23.23 28.27 3.39
C ILE A 49 -22.03 27.40 3.01
N LYS A 50 -21.22 27.01 3.99
CA LYS A 50 -20.18 25.98 3.82
C LYS A 50 -20.75 24.60 4.10
N LEU A 51 -20.75 23.74 3.09
CA LEU A 51 -21.29 22.39 3.17
C LEU A 51 -20.17 21.35 2.97
N ALA A 52 -20.05 20.43 3.92
CA ALA A 52 -19.25 19.23 3.74
C ALA A 52 -20.17 18.04 3.41
N VAL A 53 -19.84 17.30 2.34
CA VAL A 53 -20.58 16.11 1.91
C VAL A 53 -19.79 14.88 2.30
N MET A 54 -20.33 14.08 3.21
CA MET A 54 -19.68 12.85 3.69
C MET A 54 -19.97 11.67 2.77
N GLU A 55 -19.22 10.58 2.94
CA GLU A 55 -19.55 9.31 2.29
C GLU A 55 -20.86 8.74 2.85
N PHE A 56 -21.61 8.02 2.00
CA PHE A 56 -22.92 7.45 2.33
C PHE A 56 -22.78 5.94 2.51
N PRO A 57 -22.39 5.45 3.69
CA PRO A 57 -22.19 4.02 3.93
C PRO A 57 -23.49 3.22 3.75
N TYR A 58 -23.34 1.96 3.39
CA TYR A 58 -24.47 1.03 3.43
C TYR A 58 -24.88 0.74 4.87
N VAL A 59 -26.19 0.56 5.11
CA VAL A 59 -26.72 0.23 6.45
C VAL A 59 -26.13 -1.07 7.02
N ASP A 60 -25.83 -2.04 6.16
CA ASP A 60 -25.16 -3.30 6.51
C ASP A 60 -23.63 -3.21 6.54
N MET A 61 -23.08 -2.00 6.36
CA MET A 61 -21.64 -1.71 6.32
C MET A 61 -20.86 -2.54 5.27
N ARG A 62 -21.52 -3.00 4.20
CA ARG A 62 -20.84 -3.73 3.12
C ARG A 62 -19.84 -2.84 2.37
N ASN A 63 -18.76 -3.45 1.89
CA ASN A 63 -17.83 -2.80 0.96
C ASN A 63 -18.46 -2.73 -0.45
N SER A 64 -18.80 -1.53 -0.94
CA SER A 64 -19.43 -1.32 -2.25
C SER A 64 -19.14 0.07 -2.82
N GLN A 65 -18.92 0.26 -4.13
CA GLN A 65 -18.43 1.57 -4.64
C GLN A 65 -19.47 2.70 -4.48
N GLY A 66 -20.69 2.34 -4.09
CA GLY A 66 -21.82 3.23 -3.86
C GLY A 66 -21.55 4.47 -3.00
N PRO A 67 -20.99 4.38 -1.77
CA PRO A 67 -20.79 5.52 -0.88
C PRO A 67 -20.00 6.65 -1.54
N ALA A 68 -18.87 6.33 -2.18
CA ALA A 68 -18.02 7.29 -2.88
C ALA A 68 -18.69 7.83 -4.16
N ILE A 69 -19.37 6.98 -4.92
CA ILE A 69 -20.08 7.41 -6.15
C ILE A 69 -21.23 8.36 -5.81
N ILE A 70 -21.98 8.09 -4.74
CA ILE A 70 -23.08 8.94 -4.30
C ILE A 70 -22.56 10.26 -3.73
N GLN A 71 -21.49 10.22 -2.93
CA GLN A 71 -20.81 11.44 -2.47
C GLN A 71 -20.40 12.33 -3.64
N GLU A 72 -19.75 11.77 -4.67
CA GLU A 72 -19.28 12.52 -5.84
C GLU A 72 -20.43 13.15 -6.64
N ARG A 73 -21.52 12.39 -6.84
CA ARG A 73 -22.71 12.88 -7.54
C ARG A 73 -23.37 14.02 -6.78
N LEU A 74 -23.58 13.87 -5.48
CA LEU A 74 -24.17 14.91 -4.65
C LEU A 74 -23.28 16.14 -4.57
N THR A 75 -21.97 15.96 -4.44
CA THR A 75 -20.98 17.06 -4.50
C THR A 75 -21.11 17.82 -5.81
N THR A 76 -21.18 17.11 -6.95
CA THR A 76 -21.37 17.71 -8.28
C THR A 76 -22.69 18.49 -8.39
N ILE A 77 -23.78 17.97 -7.82
CA ILE A 77 -25.09 18.62 -7.83
C ILE A 77 -25.08 19.89 -6.97
N PHE A 78 -24.58 19.81 -5.74
CA PHE A 78 -24.50 20.96 -4.85
C PHE A 78 -23.52 22.03 -5.34
N ALA A 79 -22.46 21.66 -6.07
CA ALA A 79 -21.51 22.60 -6.67
C ALA A 79 -22.15 23.55 -7.70
N LYS A 80 -23.26 23.12 -8.34
CA LYS A 80 -24.02 23.98 -9.26
C LYS A 80 -24.75 25.11 -8.54
N ASN A 81 -24.98 24.99 -7.23
CA ASN A 81 -25.67 25.99 -6.45
C ASN A 81 -24.69 27.07 -5.94
N LYS A 82 -24.76 28.27 -6.52
CA LYS A 82 -23.88 29.42 -6.19
C LYS A 82 -23.98 29.92 -4.74
N LYS A 83 -24.91 29.40 -3.94
CA LYS A 83 -25.06 29.73 -2.51
C LYS A 83 -24.43 28.67 -1.60
N ILE A 84 -23.74 27.68 -2.16
CA ILE A 84 -23.07 26.62 -1.42
C ILE A 84 -21.58 26.66 -1.76
N SER A 85 -20.77 26.85 -0.72
CA SER A 85 -19.33 26.66 -0.75
C SER A 85 -19.04 25.23 -0.28
N LEU A 86 -18.54 24.38 -1.17
CA LEU A 86 -18.24 22.99 -0.83
C LEU A 86 -16.85 22.85 -0.25
N ILE A 87 -16.74 22.02 0.78
CA ILE A 87 -15.43 21.61 1.31
C ILE A 87 -14.85 20.52 0.42
N GLU A 88 -13.60 20.70 0.01
CA GLU A 88 -12.94 19.79 -0.90
C GLU A 88 -12.73 18.40 -0.28
N ARG A 89 -13.04 17.36 -1.07
CA ARG A 89 -12.90 15.96 -0.67
C ARG A 89 -11.48 15.60 -0.20
N GLY A 90 -10.46 16.22 -0.79
CA GLY A 90 -9.06 16.03 -0.38
C GLY A 90 -8.80 16.48 1.07
N MET A 91 -9.39 17.61 1.48
CA MET A 91 -9.34 18.08 2.87
C MET A 91 -10.10 17.15 3.81
N LEU A 92 -11.27 16.65 3.39
CA LEU A 92 -12.03 15.65 4.16
C LEU A 92 -11.17 14.42 4.46
N LYS A 93 -10.54 13.86 3.41
CA LYS A 93 -9.70 12.65 3.52
C LYS A 93 -8.47 12.89 4.41
N LYS A 94 -7.78 14.01 4.22
CA LYS A 94 -6.60 14.39 5.02
C LYS A 94 -6.93 14.50 6.51
N ILE A 95 -8.03 15.18 6.84
CA ILE A 95 -8.45 15.38 8.23
C ILE A 95 -8.89 14.05 8.89
N ILE A 96 -9.59 13.19 8.14
CA ILE A 96 -10.02 11.86 8.62
C ILE A 96 -8.80 10.96 8.87
N GLU A 97 -7.80 10.99 7.98
CA GLU A 97 -6.54 10.22 8.11
C GLU A 97 -5.65 10.73 9.25
N GLU A 98 -5.52 12.05 9.42
CA GLU A 98 -4.68 12.67 10.45
C GLU A 98 -5.22 12.46 11.88
N GLN A 99 -6.53 12.51 12.07
CA GLN A 99 -7.16 12.39 13.39
C GLN A 99 -7.48 10.94 13.79
N LYS A 100 -7.16 9.94 12.94
CA LYS A 100 -7.50 8.51 13.17
C LYS A 100 -8.98 8.31 13.51
N ILE A 101 -9.86 9.13 12.96
CA ILE A 101 -11.29 9.05 13.25
C ILE A 101 -11.79 7.75 12.65
N GLN A 102 -12.17 6.80 13.51
CA GLN A 102 -12.87 5.61 13.06
C GLN A 102 -14.24 6.07 12.58
N LEU A 103 -14.45 6.08 11.26
CA LEU A 103 -15.78 6.12 10.71
C LEU A 103 -16.44 4.80 11.10
N SER A 104 -17.08 4.77 12.27
CA SER A 104 -18.19 3.85 12.46
C SER A 104 -19.13 4.14 11.29
N GLY A 105 -19.55 3.12 10.54
CA GLY A 105 -20.26 3.31 9.26
C GLY A 105 -21.61 4.01 9.38
N ILE A 106 -21.93 4.68 10.49
CA ILE A 106 -23.14 5.46 10.74
C ILE A 106 -22.72 6.63 11.66
N VAL A 107 -22.57 7.83 11.09
CA VAL A 107 -22.22 9.03 11.87
C VAL A 107 -23.45 9.50 12.66
N GLU A 108 -23.35 9.52 13.99
CA GLU A 108 -24.39 10.10 14.85
C GLU A 108 -24.37 11.64 14.81
N SER A 109 -25.48 12.30 15.17
CA SER A 109 -25.58 13.77 15.10
C SER A 109 -24.56 14.51 15.98
N THR A 110 -24.07 13.89 17.05
CA THR A 110 -23.02 14.41 17.94
C THR A 110 -21.64 14.33 17.29
N GLU A 111 -21.30 13.20 16.66
CA GLU A 111 -20.05 13.02 15.90
C GLU A 111 -20.01 13.92 14.66
N ALA A 112 -21.16 14.14 14.01
CA ALA A 112 -21.31 15.05 12.89
C ALA A 112 -20.95 16.51 13.23
N VAL A 113 -21.24 16.96 14.46
CA VAL A 113 -20.90 18.30 14.94
C VAL A 113 -19.39 18.46 15.09
N GLU A 114 -18.73 17.47 15.70
CA GLU A 114 -17.28 17.48 15.89
C GLU A 114 -16.55 17.49 14.54
N LEU A 115 -16.96 16.61 13.61
CA LEU A 115 -16.45 16.59 12.25
C LEU A 115 -16.67 17.93 11.53
N GLY A 116 -17.88 18.50 11.65
CA GLY A 116 -18.19 19.80 11.06
C GLY A 116 -17.28 20.92 11.57
N HIS A 117 -16.97 20.94 12.87
CA HIS A 117 -16.05 21.92 13.46
C HIS A 117 -14.62 21.77 12.94
N ILE A 118 -14.11 20.55 12.84
CA ILE A 118 -12.75 20.29 12.33
C ILE A 118 -12.64 20.69 10.86
N LEU A 119 -13.66 20.37 10.08
CA LEU A 119 -13.72 20.71 8.65
C LEU A 119 -13.96 22.20 8.40
N GLY A 120 -14.45 22.96 9.39
CA GLY A 120 -14.85 24.35 9.21
C GLY A 120 -16.14 24.49 8.37
N ALA A 121 -17.02 23.50 8.43
CA ALA A 121 -18.32 23.49 7.76
C ALA A 121 -19.41 24.15 8.62
N ASP A 122 -20.36 24.82 7.98
CA ASP A 122 -21.58 25.31 8.64
C ASP A 122 -22.61 24.17 8.73
N TYR A 123 -22.64 23.32 7.71
CA TYR A 123 -23.55 22.19 7.59
C TYR A 123 -22.81 20.93 7.13
N LEU A 124 -23.26 19.77 7.61
CA LEU A 124 -22.77 18.46 7.19
C LEU A 124 -23.90 17.69 6.49
N LEU A 125 -23.66 17.22 5.27
CA LEU A 125 -24.53 16.28 4.58
C LEU A 125 -24.05 14.85 4.84
N ILE A 126 -24.88 14.08 5.54
CA ILE A 126 -24.65 12.69 5.90
C ILE A 126 -25.80 11.82 5.39
N GLY A 127 -25.59 10.51 5.31
CA GLY A 127 -26.64 9.61 4.91
C GLY A 127 -26.23 8.15 4.81
N THR A 128 -27.15 7.32 4.36
CA THR A 128 -26.95 5.88 4.20
C THR A 128 -27.51 5.36 2.88
N LEU A 129 -26.97 4.23 2.43
CA LEU A 129 -27.46 3.47 1.28
C LEU A 129 -28.16 2.20 1.75
N ASN A 130 -29.29 1.90 1.11
CA ASN A 130 -30.05 0.67 1.36
C ASN A 130 -30.53 0.09 0.04
N ASP A 131 -30.12 -1.12 -0.30
CA ASP A 131 -30.62 -1.80 -1.51
C ASP A 131 -32.01 -2.37 -1.24
N ILE A 132 -32.99 -2.00 -2.07
CA ILE A 132 -34.39 -2.45 -1.91
C ILE A 132 -34.68 -3.68 -2.80
N GLU A 133 -34.32 -3.60 -4.09
CA GLU A 133 -34.56 -4.64 -5.10
C GLU A 133 -33.33 -4.81 -5.99
N LYS A 134 -33.25 -5.91 -6.78
CA LYS A 134 -32.11 -6.12 -7.70
C LYS A 134 -31.95 -4.93 -8.65
N GLY A 135 -30.84 -4.20 -8.48
CA GLY A 135 -30.48 -3.06 -9.30
C GLY A 135 -31.07 -1.72 -8.86
N LYS A 136 -31.70 -1.61 -7.68
CA LYS A 136 -32.18 -0.33 -7.12
C LYS A 136 -31.65 -0.09 -5.71
N THR A 137 -31.20 1.14 -5.46
CA THR A 137 -30.67 1.58 -4.17
C THR A 137 -31.42 2.82 -3.70
N GLU A 138 -31.89 2.79 -2.46
CA GLU A 138 -32.38 3.95 -1.73
C GLU A 138 -31.24 4.70 -1.06
N ILE A 139 -31.26 6.01 -1.20
CA ILE A 139 -30.34 6.95 -0.59
C ILE A 139 -31.14 7.72 0.45
N ASN A 140 -30.74 7.62 1.71
CA ASN A 140 -31.30 8.41 2.81
C ASN A 140 -30.29 9.49 3.18
N ALA A 141 -30.68 10.76 3.07
CA ALA A 141 -29.79 11.91 3.25
C ALA A 141 -30.33 12.89 4.28
N ARG A 142 -29.45 13.45 5.10
CA ARG A 142 -29.78 14.45 6.13
C ARG A 142 -28.70 15.52 6.20
N ILE A 143 -29.12 16.76 6.39
CA ILE A 143 -28.23 17.89 6.63
C ILE A 143 -28.27 18.23 8.11
N VAL A 144 -27.11 18.24 8.76
CA VAL A 144 -26.93 18.60 10.16
C VAL A 144 -26.34 20.00 10.24
N ASP A 145 -26.95 20.88 11.02
CA ASP A 145 -26.39 22.18 11.38
C ASP A 145 -25.30 21.96 12.44
N VAL A 146 -24.05 22.27 12.08
CA VAL A 146 -22.88 22.04 12.94
C VAL A 146 -22.96 22.88 14.22
N LYS A 147 -23.56 24.07 14.16
CA LYS A 147 -23.66 24.96 15.32
C LYS A 147 -24.68 24.47 16.35
N SER A 148 -25.79 23.89 15.90
CA SER A 148 -26.87 23.46 16.79
C SER A 148 -26.94 21.95 17.02
N GLY A 149 -26.24 21.15 16.22
CA GLY A 149 -26.30 19.69 16.21
C GLY A 149 -27.64 19.11 15.77
N LYS A 150 -28.55 19.93 15.25
CA LYS A 150 -29.88 19.51 14.81
C LYS A 150 -29.90 19.17 13.33
N ILE A 151 -30.76 18.22 12.97
CA ILE A 151 -31.09 17.93 11.57
C ILE A 151 -31.87 19.11 11.01
N ALA A 152 -31.26 19.87 10.10
CA ALA A 152 -31.86 21.00 9.42
C ALA A 152 -32.77 20.56 8.27
N SER A 153 -32.46 19.43 7.62
CA SER A 153 -33.23 18.89 6.51
C SER A 153 -32.98 17.39 6.34
N ALA A 154 -33.95 16.67 5.78
CA ALA A 154 -33.84 15.26 5.44
C ALA A 154 -34.62 14.96 4.15
N SER A 155 -34.10 14.08 3.31
CA SER A 155 -34.76 13.62 2.09
C SER A 155 -34.24 12.23 1.73
N SER A 156 -35.03 11.49 0.95
CA SER A 156 -34.57 10.25 0.33
C SER A 156 -34.83 10.25 -1.18
N ALA A 157 -34.14 9.37 -1.89
CA ALA A 157 -34.37 9.06 -3.30
C ALA A 157 -34.05 7.61 -3.60
N ILE A 158 -34.76 7.03 -4.56
CA ILE A 158 -34.46 5.70 -5.09
C ILE A 158 -33.84 5.89 -6.47
N ILE A 159 -32.69 5.26 -6.69
CA ILE A 159 -32.00 5.28 -7.99
C ILE A 159 -31.72 3.87 -8.47
N GLU A 160 -31.51 3.72 -9.78
CA GLU A 160 -30.89 2.52 -10.31
C GLU A 160 -29.42 2.47 -9.91
N LYS A 161 -29.01 1.29 -9.48
CA LYS A 161 -27.66 1.00 -9.05
C LYS A 161 -26.74 0.92 -10.26
N THR A 162 -25.80 1.85 -10.35
CA THR A 162 -24.82 1.91 -11.46
C THR A 162 -23.43 1.44 -11.03
N TRP A 163 -23.33 0.70 -9.92
CA TRP A 163 -22.08 0.21 -9.36
C TRP A 163 -22.21 -1.25 -8.92
N GLN A 164 -21.07 -1.92 -8.75
CA GLN A 164 -21.03 -3.31 -8.30
C GLN A 164 -20.65 -3.39 -6.82
N ASP A 165 -21.39 -4.21 -6.07
CA ASP A 165 -21.02 -4.58 -4.70
C ASP A 165 -19.93 -5.63 -4.74
N GLY A 166 -19.02 -5.59 -3.77
CA GLY A 166 -17.90 -6.54 -3.70
C GLY A 166 -16.64 -6.11 -4.45
N ASN A 167 -16.57 -4.87 -4.95
CA ASN A 167 -15.37 -4.32 -5.60
C ASN A 167 -15.13 -2.83 -5.30
N ILE A 168 -15.34 -2.36 -4.07
CA ILE A 168 -14.34 -1.41 -3.53
C ILE A 168 -13.51 -2.17 -2.55
N SER A 169 -12.23 -2.20 -2.88
CA SER A 169 -11.31 -1.81 -1.84
C SER A 169 -11.30 -0.29 -1.72
N ALA A 170 -11.40 0.19 -0.47
CA ALA A 170 -11.04 1.53 -0.08
C ALA A 170 -9.65 1.85 -0.66
N ASN A 171 -9.59 2.66 -1.74
CA ASN A 171 -8.36 2.98 -2.44
C ASN A 171 -7.34 1.80 -2.50
N LYS A 172 -7.73 0.61 -2.98
CA LYS A 172 -6.72 -0.23 -3.64
C LYS A 172 -6.37 0.58 -4.89
N PRO A 173 -5.15 1.10 -5.02
CA PRO A 173 -4.68 1.49 -6.34
C PRO A 173 -5.00 0.33 -7.28
N VAL A 174 -5.68 0.66 -8.39
CA VAL A 174 -5.85 -0.26 -9.50
C VAL A 174 -4.43 -0.58 -9.96
N TYR A 175 -3.86 -1.69 -9.47
CA TYR A 175 -2.58 -2.17 -9.96
C TYR A 175 -2.81 -2.70 -11.36
N SER A 176 -2.68 -1.78 -12.31
CA SER A 176 -2.64 -2.04 -13.72
C SER A 176 -1.55 -3.09 -13.97
N ASN A 177 -1.98 -4.35 -14.08
CA ASN A 177 -1.25 -5.34 -14.85
C ASN A 177 0.18 -5.68 -14.34
N LYS A 178 0.56 -5.30 -13.10
CA LYS A 178 1.86 -5.57 -12.47
C LYS A 178 1.74 -6.75 -11.49
N PRO A 179 2.71 -7.69 -11.48
CA PRO A 179 2.78 -8.75 -10.49
C PRO A 179 2.81 -8.18 -9.07
N LEU A 180 2.15 -8.82 -8.10
CA LEU A 180 2.09 -8.35 -6.72
C LEU A 180 2.77 -9.32 -5.77
N ILE A 181 3.50 -8.76 -4.81
CA ILE A 181 4.13 -9.45 -3.69
C ILE A 181 3.66 -8.77 -2.40
N GLN A 182 3.15 -9.55 -1.45
CA GLN A 182 2.71 -9.06 -0.14
C GLN A 182 3.47 -9.77 0.98
N ILE A 183 4.11 -8.98 1.85
CA ILE A 183 4.94 -9.48 2.93
C ILE A 183 4.50 -8.84 4.24
N ALA A 184 4.17 -9.65 5.24
CA ALA A 184 3.96 -9.16 6.61
C ALA A 184 5.18 -9.51 7.45
N ILE A 185 5.75 -8.51 8.11
CA ILE A 185 6.90 -8.67 9.00
C ILE A 185 6.40 -8.51 10.43
N LEU A 186 6.55 -9.56 11.23
CA LEU A 186 6.15 -9.61 12.62
C LEU A 186 7.44 -9.65 13.44
N LEU A 187 7.76 -8.54 14.09
CA LEU A 187 8.99 -8.41 14.88
C LEU A 187 8.68 -8.44 16.36
N ASP A 188 9.37 -9.33 17.05
CA ASP A 188 9.49 -9.21 18.49
C ASP A 188 10.33 -7.97 18.84
N THR A 189 9.88 -7.28 19.89
CA THR A 189 10.51 -6.08 20.44
C THR A 189 10.89 -6.29 21.92
N SER A 190 11.12 -7.52 22.34
CA SER A 190 11.59 -7.81 23.69
C SER A 190 13.01 -7.26 23.94
N ASN A 191 13.41 -7.15 25.22
CA ASN A 191 14.74 -6.63 25.60
C ASN A 191 15.89 -7.49 25.07
N SER A 192 15.65 -8.77 24.78
CA SER A 192 16.63 -9.68 24.18
C SER A 192 16.90 -9.37 22.70
N MET A 193 16.12 -8.50 22.04
CA MET A 193 16.35 -8.12 20.64
C MET A 193 17.35 -6.96 20.46
N ASP A 194 17.92 -6.43 21.55
CA ASP A 194 18.92 -5.37 21.52
C ASP A 194 20.19 -5.81 20.77
N GLY A 195 20.51 -5.09 19.69
CA GLY A 195 21.64 -5.41 18.80
C GLY A 195 21.31 -6.38 17.65
N LEU A 196 20.20 -7.11 17.72
CA LEU A 196 19.69 -7.98 16.65
C LEU A 196 18.80 -7.25 15.66
N ILE A 197 18.14 -6.18 16.11
CA ILE A 197 17.26 -5.37 15.26
C ILE A 197 17.97 -4.86 14.00
N ASN A 198 19.26 -4.50 14.07
CA ASN A 198 20.03 -4.10 12.88
C ASN A 198 20.27 -5.27 11.91
N GLN A 199 20.50 -6.47 12.44
CA GLN A 199 20.64 -7.67 11.63
C GLN A 199 19.31 -8.04 10.98
N ALA A 200 18.20 -8.00 11.74
CA ALA A 200 16.85 -8.20 11.22
C ALA A 200 16.50 -7.17 10.13
N ARG A 201 16.85 -5.89 10.30
CA ARG A 201 16.70 -4.84 9.28
C ARG A 201 17.46 -5.18 8.00
N SER A 202 18.75 -5.51 8.11
CA SER A 202 19.59 -5.91 6.96
C SER A 202 18.99 -7.13 6.26
N TYR A 203 18.51 -8.09 7.05
CA TYR A 203 17.89 -9.31 6.56
C TYR A 203 16.59 -9.05 5.78
N ILE A 204 15.72 -8.16 6.29
CA ILE A 204 14.51 -7.70 5.58
C ILE A 204 14.90 -7.09 4.23
N TRP A 205 15.93 -6.25 4.19
CA TRP A 205 16.37 -5.65 2.94
C TRP A 205 16.92 -6.67 1.94
N LYS A 206 17.68 -7.69 2.39
CA LYS A 206 18.11 -8.79 1.52
C LYS A 206 16.91 -9.52 0.90
N ILE A 207 15.86 -9.78 1.69
CA ILE A 207 14.62 -10.41 1.20
C ILE A 207 13.95 -9.52 0.15
N VAL A 208 13.80 -8.23 0.45
CA VAL A 208 13.19 -7.25 -0.44
C VAL A 208 13.99 -7.13 -1.73
N ASN A 209 15.32 -7.06 -1.66
CA ASN A 209 16.21 -6.99 -2.83
C ASN A 209 16.13 -8.24 -3.67
N ARG A 210 16.07 -9.41 -3.02
CA ARG A 210 15.87 -10.66 -3.74
C ARG A 210 14.56 -10.64 -4.50
N LEU A 211 13.45 -10.29 -3.84
CA LEU A 211 12.14 -10.24 -4.46
C LEU A 211 12.00 -9.12 -5.51
N SER A 212 12.69 -7.99 -5.32
CA SER A 212 12.67 -6.86 -6.25
C SER A 212 13.38 -7.15 -7.57
N SER A 213 14.32 -8.10 -7.55
CA SER A 213 15.00 -8.62 -8.74
C SER A 213 14.16 -9.61 -9.55
N SER A 214 13.03 -10.08 -9.01
CA SER A 214 12.15 -11.00 -9.72
C SER A 214 11.33 -10.29 -10.79
N GLU A 215 10.83 -11.04 -11.77
CA GLU A 215 9.91 -10.58 -12.80
C GLU A 215 8.84 -11.65 -13.03
N LYS A 216 7.62 -11.23 -13.34
CA LYS A 216 6.54 -12.11 -13.80
C LYS A 216 5.87 -11.45 -15.00
N ASN A 217 5.73 -12.22 -16.09
CA ASN A 217 5.28 -11.70 -17.39
C ASN A 217 6.09 -10.46 -17.84
N GLU A 218 7.42 -10.52 -17.71
CA GLU A 218 8.38 -9.46 -18.06
C GLU A 218 8.21 -8.14 -17.29
N LYS A 219 7.42 -8.14 -16.22
CA LYS A 219 7.18 -6.97 -15.38
C LYS A 219 7.78 -7.18 -14.00
N ALA A 220 8.40 -6.11 -13.49
CA ALA A 220 8.84 -6.06 -12.11
C ALA A 220 7.63 -6.12 -11.15
N PRO A 221 7.75 -6.81 -10.01
CA PRO A 221 6.70 -6.85 -9.03
C PRO A 221 6.52 -5.50 -8.36
N LEU A 222 5.29 -5.24 -7.96
CA LEU A 222 5.03 -4.34 -6.86
C LEU A 222 5.15 -5.11 -5.55
N ILE A 223 5.96 -4.57 -4.63
CA ILE A 223 6.13 -5.13 -3.29
C ILE A 223 5.34 -4.27 -2.31
N GLN A 224 4.50 -4.92 -1.52
CA GLN A 224 3.81 -4.33 -0.38
C GLN A 224 4.29 -5.00 0.90
N ILE A 225 4.62 -4.19 1.90
CA ILE A 225 5.07 -4.66 3.21
C ILE A 225 4.14 -4.12 4.28
N ALA A 226 3.76 -4.99 5.21
CA ALA A 226 3.11 -4.64 6.47
C ALA A 226 4.05 -4.92 7.64
N LEU A 227 3.92 -4.14 8.72
CA LEU A 227 4.79 -4.25 9.89
C LEU A 227 3.96 -4.36 11.17
N TYR A 228 4.29 -5.37 11.97
CA TYR A 228 3.76 -5.60 13.30
C TYR A 228 4.89 -5.62 14.32
N GLU A 229 4.62 -5.06 15.49
CA GLU A 229 5.37 -5.35 16.71
C GLU A 229 4.54 -6.25 17.63
N TYR A 230 5.23 -7.18 18.30
CA TYR A 230 4.68 -7.97 19.40
C TYR A 230 5.72 -8.13 20.50
N GLY A 231 5.34 -8.75 21.64
CA GLY A 231 6.29 -9.04 22.72
C GLY A 231 6.60 -7.84 23.63
N LYS A 232 5.73 -6.82 23.66
CA LYS A 232 5.97 -5.57 24.40
C LYS A 232 5.00 -5.40 25.56
N SER A 233 5.49 -5.37 26.81
CA SER A 233 4.63 -5.27 28.00
C SER A 233 3.79 -3.98 28.07
N SER A 234 4.24 -2.91 27.39
CA SER A 234 3.47 -1.67 27.27
C SER A 234 2.25 -1.77 26.35
N LEU A 235 2.14 -2.83 25.55
CA LEU A 235 0.98 -3.06 24.69
C LEU A 235 -0.17 -3.68 25.50
N PRO A 236 -1.44 -3.46 25.09
CA PRO A 236 -2.58 -3.96 25.85
C PRO A 236 -2.60 -5.49 25.90
N LYS A 237 -2.63 -6.05 27.12
CA LYS A 237 -2.68 -7.51 27.35
C LYS A 237 -3.91 -8.16 26.73
N ASP A 238 -5.05 -7.47 26.75
CA ASP A 238 -6.31 -7.89 26.12
C ASP A 238 -6.22 -7.97 24.58
N LYS A 239 -5.23 -7.28 23.98
CA LYS A 239 -4.91 -7.37 22.55
C LYS A 239 -3.69 -8.25 22.27
N GLY A 240 -3.29 -9.08 23.24
CA GLY A 240 -2.21 -10.05 23.09
C GLY A 240 -0.82 -9.44 22.95
N TYR A 241 -0.61 -8.22 23.45
CA TYR A 241 0.64 -7.48 23.29
C TYR A 241 1.03 -7.25 21.80
N ILE A 242 0.05 -7.08 20.91
CA ILE A 242 0.25 -6.93 19.48
C ILE A 242 -0.16 -5.54 19.00
N ARG A 243 0.63 -4.97 18.08
CA ARG A 243 0.26 -3.73 17.38
C ARG A 243 0.66 -3.81 15.91
N GLN A 244 -0.32 -3.57 15.04
CA GLN A 244 -0.04 -3.21 13.65
C GLN A 244 0.56 -1.80 13.62
N ILE A 245 1.84 -1.71 13.27
CA ILE A 245 2.53 -0.43 13.09
C ILE A 245 2.15 0.15 11.73
N MET A 246 2.18 -0.69 10.69
CA MET A 246 1.93 -0.28 9.32
C MET A 246 1.08 -1.34 8.60
N PRO A 247 -0.06 -0.97 7.97
CA PRO A 247 -0.74 -1.84 7.02
C PRO A 247 0.12 -2.06 5.76
N PHE A 248 -0.36 -2.85 4.79
CA PHE A 248 0.35 -3.00 3.52
C PHE A 248 0.60 -1.65 2.84
N THR A 249 1.88 -1.36 2.62
CA THR A 249 2.34 -0.17 1.89
C THR A 249 3.45 -0.55 0.93
N SER A 250 3.50 0.14 -0.22
CA SER A 250 4.64 0.09 -1.15
C SER A 250 5.74 1.11 -0.82
N ASP A 251 5.50 1.95 0.19
CA ASP A 251 6.46 2.94 0.66
C ASP A 251 7.49 2.30 1.61
N LEU A 252 8.59 1.84 1.06
CA LEU A 252 9.66 1.21 1.85
C LEU A 252 10.44 2.21 2.70
N ASP A 253 10.38 3.51 2.39
CA ASP A 253 11.02 4.54 3.22
C ASP A 253 10.26 4.70 4.54
N LYS A 254 8.91 4.69 4.48
CA LYS A 254 8.07 4.62 5.68
C LYS A 254 8.31 3.34 6.49
N ILE A 255 8.35 2.18 5.83
CA ILE A 255 8.64 0.91 6.53
C ILE A 255 10.02 0.98 7.20
N SER A 256 11.03 1.48 6.50
CA SER A 256 12.37 1.62 7.07
C SER A 256 12.38 2.58 8.25
N LYS A 257 11.69 3.73 8.17
CA LYS A 257 11.56 4.69 9.26
C LYS A 257 10.96 4.06 10.51
N GLU A 258 9.88 3.31 10.35
CA GLU A 258 9.25 2.58 11.46
C GLU A 258 10.17 1.49 12.01
N LEU A 259 10.82 0.71 11.15
CA LEU A 259 11.82 -0.27 11.58
C LEU A 259 12.95 0.37 12.39
N PHE A 260 13.38 1.59 12.05
CA PHE A 260 14.38 2.35 12.80
C PHE A 260 13.86 2.95 14.11
N SER A 261 12.57 3.27 14.19
CA SER A 261 11.92 3.84 15.38
C SER A 261 11.62 2.78 16.45
N LEU A 262 11.60 1.49 16.08
CA LEU A 262 11.38 0.38 17.00
C LEU A 262 12.40 0.41 18.16
N THR A 263 11.85 0.41 19.37
CA THR A 263 12.60 0.28 20.62
C THR A 263 12.16 -0.97 21.35
N THR A 264 13.14 -1.66 21.91
CA THR A 264 12.93 -2.87 22.70
C THR A 264 12.34 -2.51 24.06
N ASN A 265 11.35 -3.29 24.48
CA ASN A 265 10.75 -3.23 25.80
C ASN A 265 10.09 -4.58 26.09
N GLY A 266 10.71 -5.38 26.96
CA GLY A 266 10.33 -6.77 27.26
C GLY A 266 8.84 -6.98 27.56
N GLY A 267 8.32 -8.12 27.13
CA GLY A 267 6.95 -8.59 27.27
C GLY A 267 6.82 -10.04 26.80
N GLU A 268 5.63 -10.62 26.93
CA GLU A 268 5.38 -12.02 26.53
C GLU A 268 5.13 -12.14 25.01
N GLU A 269 5.73 -13.15 24.37
CA GLU A 269 5.68 -13.35 22.92
C GLU A 269 4.52 -14.26 22.47
N TYR A 270 3.40 -13.69 22.02
CA TYR A 270 2.27 -14.49 21.54
C TYR A 270 2.30 -14.72 20.02
N CYS A 271 3.22 -15.58 19.58
CA CYS A 271 3.45 -15.91 18.16
C CYS A 271 2.17 -16.36 17.42
N GLY A 272 1.40 -17.29 18.00
CA GLY A 272 0.15 -17.77 17.40
C GLY A 272 -0.88 -16.65 17.22
N TRP A 273 -0.96 -15.72 18.17
CA TRP A 273 -1.92 -14.63 18.12
C TRP A 273 -1.51 -13.58 17.08
N VAL A 274 -0.24 -13.17 17.02
CA VAL A 274 0.21 -12.17 16.03
C VAL A 274 0.03 -12.66 14.60
N ILE A 275 0.25 -13.96 14.34
CA ILE A 275 -0.02 -14.58 13.03
C ILE A 275 -1.50 -14.54 12.71
N LYS A 276 -2.36 -14.96 13.64
CA LYS A 276 -3.81 -14.90 13.45
C LYS A 276 -4.26 -13.47 13.14
N ASP A 277 -3.79 -12.49 13.91
CA ASP A 277 -4.13 -11.08 13.74
C ASP A 277 -3.71 -10.56 12.36
N ALA A 278 -2.48 -10.86 11.94
CA ALA A 278 -1.96 -10.49 10.62
C ALA A 278 -2.74 -11.17 9.48
N VAL A 279 -3.16 -12.43 9.63
CA VAL A 279 -3.94 -13.17 8.62
C VAL A 279 -5.39 -12.66 8.51
N GLU A 280 -5.98 -12.21 9.61
CA GLU A 280 -7.37 -11.74 9.67
C GLU A 280 -7.52 -10.25 9.32
N LYS A 281 -6.61 -9.39 9.78
CA LYS A 281 -6.76 -7.93 9.69
C LYS A 281 -6.04 -7.28 8.52
N LEU A 282 -4.95 -7.87 8.01
CA LEU A 282 -4.29 -7.31 6.84
C LEU A 282 -5.10 -7.57 5.57
N ASP A 283 -5.08 -6.60 4.67
CA ASP A 283 -5.78 -6.66 3.38
C ASP A 283 -4.97 -7.47 2.35
N TRP A 284 -4.85 -8.77 2.63
CA TRP A 284 -4.24 -9.74 1.72
C TRP A 284 -5.01 -9.81 0.40
N SER A 285 -4.30 -10.01 -0.70
CA SER A 285 -4.91 -10.24 -2.00
C SER A 285 -5.53 -11.65 -2.05
N ASP A 286 -6.77 -11.73 -2.54
CA ASP A 286 -7.46 -13.01 -2.76
C ASP A 286 -6.94 -13.77 -3.98
N LYS A 287 -6.01 -13.18 -4.74
CA LYS A 287 -5.45 -13.81 -5.94
C LYS A 287 -4.39 -14.85 -5.58
N ASP A 288 -4.54 -16.05 -6.14
CA ASP A 288 -3.60 -17.16 -5.92
C ASP A 288 -2.23 -16.95 -6.57
N ASP A 289 -2.18 -16.09 -7.57
CA ASP A 289 -0.99 -15.79 -8.36
C ASP A 289 -0.09 -14.71 -7.71
N VAL A 290 -0.50 -14.21 -6.53
CA VAL A 290 0.26 -13.30 -5.68
C VAL A 290 1.14 -14.10 -4.73
N TYR A 291 2.40 -13.69 -4.59
CA TYR A 291 3.28 -14.25 -3.56
C TYR A 291 2.98 -13.56 -2.22
N LYS A 292 2.49 -14.34 -1.25
CA LYS A 292 2.08 -13.90 0.07
C LYS A 292 2.93 -14.61 1.13
N ALA A 293 3.60 -13.84 1.98
CA ALA A 293 4.47 -14.41 3.01
C ALA A 293 4.42 -13.61 4.32
N ILE A 294 4.45 -14.33 5.43
CA ILE A 294 4.70 -13.81 6.77
C ILE A 294 6.15 -14.16 7.14
N PHE A 295 6.88 -13.19 7.67
CA PHE A 295 8.16 -13.40 8.35
C PHE A 295 7.98 -13.03 9.81
N ILE A 296 8.08 -14.01 10.69
CA ILE A 296 8.03 -13.80 12.14
C ILE A 296 9.41 -14.02 12.74
N ALA A 297 9.87 -13.08 13.58
CA ALA A 297 11.13 -13.16 14.31
C ALA A 297 10.92 -12.97 15.80
N GLY A 298 11.59 -13.76 16.63
CA GLY A 298 11.47 -13.76 18.09
C GLY A 298 12.39 -14.79 18.74
N ASN A 299 12.45 -14.80 20.07
CA ASN A 299 13.41 -15.62 20.82
C ASN A 299 12.77 -16.48 21.92
N GLU A 300 11.44 -16.50 22.02
CA GLU A 300 10.74 -17.33 22.99
C GLU A 300 10.00 -18.52 22.38
N ALA A 301 9.37 -19.34 23.24
CA ALA A 301 8.61 -20.50 22.80
C ALA A 301 7.43 -20.11 21.90
N PHE A 302 7.34 -20.71 20.71
CA PHE A 302 6.30 -20.40 19.72
C PHE A 302 4.88 -20.78 20.20
N THR A 303 4.78 -21.61 21.24
CA THR A 303 3.55 -22.12 21.83
C THR A 303 2.94 -21.19 22.89
N GLN A 304 3.53 -20.03 23.14
CA GLN A 304 3.03 -19.10 24.15
C GLN A 304 1.70 -18.43 23.75
N GLY A 305 0.92 -18.06 24.77
CA GLY A 305 -0.37 -17.40 24.61
C GLY A 305 -1.56 -18.36 24.50
N ASN A 306 -2.75 -17.78 24.34
CA ASN A 306 -4.02 -18.53 24.33
C ASN A 306 -4.46 -18.98 22.92
N VAL A 307 -3.71 -18.60 21.89
CA VAL A 307 -4.02 -18.96 20.51
C VAL A 307 -3.12 -20.12 20.11
N ASP A 308 -3.73 -21.24 19.74
CA ASP A 308 -3.02 -22.38 19.19
C ASP A 308 -2.31 -21.97 17.88
N PHE A 309 -0.98 -22.08 17.88
CA PHE A 309 -0.18 -21.66 16.75
C PHE A 309 -0.44 -22.55 15.52
N GLU A 310 -0.74 -23.85 15.71
CA GLU A 310 -1.00 -24.79 14.62
C GLU A 310 -2.24 -24.37 13.83
N SER A 311 -3.31 -24.00 14.52
CA SER A 311 -4.51 -23.41 13.91
C SER A 311 -4.19 -22.09 13.19
N ALA A 312 -3.40 -21.19 13.79
CA ALA A 312 -3.06 -19.91 13.19
C ALA A 312 -2.24 -20.05 11.88
N VAL A 313 -1.23 -20.93 11.88
CA VAL A 313 -0.42 -21.18 10.67
C VAL A 313 -1.18 -21.99 9.61
N SER A 314 -2.11 -22.87 10.02
CA SER A 314 -3.00 -23.57 9.09
C SER A 314 -3.94 -22.59 8.39
N MET A 315 -4.48 -21.60 9.11
CA MET A 315 -5.28 -20.53 8.52
C MET A 315 -4.47 -19.70 7.50
N ALA A 316 -3.21 -19.41 7.79
CA ALA A 316 -2.32 -18.73 6.84
C ALA A 316 -2.15 -19.56 5.56
N LYS A 317 -1.90 -20.87 5.70
CA LYS A 317 -1.78 -21.80 4.58
C LYS A 317 -3.04 -21.86 3.72
N GLU A 318 -4.22 -21.93 4.34
CA GLU A 318 -5.50 -21.96 3.62
C GLU A 318 -5.70 -20.71 2.75
N LYS A 319 -5.16 -19.55 3.16
CA LYS A 319 -5.15 -18.32 2.35
C LYS A 319 -3.99 -18.23 1.35
N GLY A 320 -3.18 -19.28 1.22
CA GLY A 320 -2.00 -19.34 0.38
C GLY A 320 -0.86 -18.44 0.85
N ILE A 321 -0.76 -18.19 2.16
CA ILE A 321 0.28 -17.38 2.81
C ILE A 321 1.34 -18.32 3.38
N PHE A 322 2.58 -18.17 2.94
CA PHE A 322 3.72 -18.88 3.52
C PHE A 322 4.08 -18.27 4.88
N VAL A 323 4.38 -19.08 5.89
CA VAL A 323 4.89 -18.56 7.19
C VAL A 323 6.35 -18.97 7.34
N ASN A 324 7.24 -17.99 7.26
CA ASN A 324 8.67 -18.16 7.46
C ASN A 324 9.03 -17.68 8.88
N THR A 325 9.78 -18.49 9.60
CA THR A 325 10.05 -18.27 11.04
C THR A 325 11.55 -18.09 11.27
N ILE A 326 11.93 -17.04 11.99
CA ILE A 326 13.32 -16.66 12.27
C ILE A 326 13.53 -16.68 13.79
N PHE A 327 14.14 -17.74 14.31
CA PHE A 327 14.41 -17.86 15.74
C PHE A 327 15.70 -17.15 16.14
N CYS A 328 15.64 -16.19 17.04
CA CYS A 328 16.80 -15.50 17.57
C CYS A 328 17.42 -16.32 18.71
N GLY A 329 18.35 -17.21 18.38
CA GLY A 329 19.01 -18.13 19.30
C GLY A 329 19.65 -19.33 18.59
N LEU A 330 19.97 -20.38 19.35
CA LEU A 330 20.56 -21.59 18.79
C LEU A 330 19.52 -22.37 17.98
N ARG A 331 19.95 -22.95 16.87
CA ARG A 331 19.06 -23.69 15.96
C ARG A 331 18.27 -24.82 16.64
N GLN A 332 18.92 -25.56 17.55
CA GLN A 332 18.28 -26.67 18.26
C GLN A 332 17.21 -26.19 19.24
N GLU A 333 17.39 -25.02 19.84
CA GLU A 333 16.38 -24.41 20.71
C GLU A 333 15.15 -24.00 19.92
N GLY A 334 15.32 -23.35 18.76
CA GLY A 334 14.20 -22.99 17.89
C GLY A 334 13.39 -24.21 17.42
N ILE A 335 14.07 -25.34 17.17
CA ILE A 335 13.40 -26.62 16.86
C ILE A 335 12.60 -27.12 18.07
N ALA A 336 13.21 -27.15 19.27
CA ALA A 336 12.55 -27.58 20.50
C ALA A 336 11.34 -26.70 20.82
N MET A 337 11.47 -25.39 20.61
CA MET A 337 10.47 -24.35 20.82
C MET A 337 9.41 -24.26 19.70
N GLN A 338 9.35 -25.24 18.79
CA GLN A 338 8.34 -25.40 17.74
C GLN A 338 8.37 -24.37 16.59
N TRP A 339 9.40 -23.52 16.49
CA TRP A 339 9.55 -22.59 15.36
C TRP A 339 9.62 -23.32 14.02
N LYS A 340 10.42 -24.40 13.96
CA LYS A 340 10.53 -25.23 12.75
C LYS A 340 9.20 -25.85 12.34
N LYS A 341 8.44 -26.34 13.30
CA LYS A 341 7.14 -26.98 13.05
C LYS A 341 6.14 -25.98 12.48
N ALA A 342 6.10 -24.76 13.02
CA ALA A 342 5.23 -23.71 12.54
C ALA A 342 5.48 -23.34 11.06
N ALA A 343 6.74 -23.21 10.66
CA ALA A 343 7.11 -22.97 9.26
C ALA A 343 6.69 -24.12 8.33
N GLU A 344 6.98 -25.35 8.74
CA GLU A 344 6.68 -26.56 7.96
C GLU A 344 5.17 -26.71 7.68
N ILE A 345 4.31 -26.42 8.66
CA ILE A 345 2.85 -26.50 8.48
C ILE A 345 2.39 -25.57 7.36
N ALA A 346 2.90 -24.34 7.31
CA ALA A 346 2.54 -23.33 6.32
C ALA A 346 3.41 -23.32 5.06
N GLU A 347 4.17 -24.40 4.81
CA GLU A 347 5.07 -24.55 3.66
C GLU A 347 6.12 -23.43 3.53
N GLY A 348 6.44 -22.79 4.64
CA GLY A 348 7.52 -21.82 4.74
C GLY A 348 8.81 -22.45 5.26
N ASP A 349 9.78 -21.59 5.55
CA ASP A 349 11.11 -21.97 5.98
C ASP A 349 11.42 -21.54 7.41
N PHE A 350 12.24 -22.35 8.08
CA PHE A 350 12.77 -22.07 9.41
C PHE A 350 14.24 -21.70 9.35
N SER A 351 14.57 -20.61 10.04
CA SER A 351 15.93 -20.13 10.23
C SER A 351 16.20 -19.71 11.66
N ASN A 352 17.47 -19.52 11.98
CA ASN A 352 17.89 -18.97 13.25
C ASN A 352 18.94 -17.87 13.08
N ILE A 353 18.97 -16.91 14.00
CA ILE A 353 20.01 -15.88 14.09
C ILE A 353 20.65 -16.02 15.47
N GLU A 354 21.92 -16.38 15.51
CA GLU A 354 22.63 -16.57 16.78
C GLU A 354 23.00 -15.22 17.39
N GLN A 355 22.41 -14.93 18.55
CA GLN A 355 22.51 -13.64 19.23
C GLN A 355 23.94 -13.31 19.70
N ASP A 356 24.68 -14.32 20.15
CA ASP A 356 26.03 -14.17 20.67
C ASP A 356 27.10 -14.11 19.57
N PHE A 357 26.73 -14.49 18.33
CA PHE A 357 27.60 -14.42 17.18
C PHE A 357 27.44 -13.06 16.50
N LYS A 358 28.15 -12.04 17.00
CA LYS A 358 28.35 -10.81 16.24
C LYS A 358 29.12 -11.16 14.95
N ARG A 359 28.41 -11.38 13.84
CA ARG A 359 29.04 -11.33 12.53
C ARG A 359 29.63 -9.93 12.39
N GLU A 360 30.96 -9.82 12.37
CA GLU A 360 31.59 -8.59 11.94
C GLU A 360 31.08 -8.31 10.52
N GLU A 361 30.48 -7.13 10.34
CA GLU A 361 30.01 -6.70 9.03
C GLU A 361 31.23 -6.66 8.11
N ILE A 362 31.24 -7.54 7.09
CA ILE A 362 32.33 -7.59 6.11
C ILE A 362 32.24 -6.33 5.26
N ASN A 363 33.01 -5.32 5.64
CA ASN A 363 33.20 -4.12 4.85
C ASN A 363 33.95 -4.50 3.58
N THR A 364 33.44 -4.05 2.44
CA THR A 364 34.07 -4.29 1.15
C THR A 364 34.70 -3.01 0.61
N PRO A 365 35.72 -3.12 -0.26
CA PRO A 365 36.27 -1.96 -0.97
C PRO A 365 35.26 -1.22 -1.86
N HIS A 366 34.08 -1.81 -2.09
CA HIS A 366 33.04 -1.26 -2.95
C HIS A 366 32.00 -0.43 -2.18
N ASP A 367 31.90 -0.58 -0.86
CA ASP A 367 30.82 -0.01 -0.05
C ASP A 367 30.79 1.52 -0.11
N ASP A 368 31.95 2.17 0.04
CA ASP A 368 32.05 3.64 0.01
C ASP A 368 31.64 4.19 -1.37
N LYS A 369 32.04 3.47 -2.44
CA LYS A 369 31.68 3.86 -3.80
C LYS A 369 30.18 3.73 -4.05
N ILE A 370 29.56 2.66 -3.54
CA ILE A 370 28.11 2.47 -3.66
C ILE A 370 27.36 3.53 -2.86
N ALA A 371 27.84 3.90 -1.68
CA ALA A 371 27.25 4.99 -0.88
C ALA A 371 27.33 6.34 -1.61
N GLU A 372 28.48 6.68 -2.23
CA GLU A 372 28.63 7.87 -3.07
C GLU A 372 27.65 7.86 -4.25
N LEU A 373 27.52 6.71 -4.94
CA LEU A 373 26.62 6.56 -6.07
C LEU A 373 25.16 6.71 -5.66
N ASN A 374 24.77 6.22 -4.46
CA ASN A 374 23.42 6.42 -3.94
C ASN A 374 23.13 7.92 -3.67
N GLN A 375 24.12 8.67 -3.16
CA GLN A 375 23.98 10.12 -3.02
C GLN A 375 23.81 10.82 -4.37
N LYS A 376 24.61 10.43 -5.39
CA LYS A 376 24.44 10.96 -6.76
C LYS A 376 23.09 10.56 -7.37
N LEU A 377 22.61 9.35 -7.11
CA LEU A 377 21.29 8.90 -7.56
C LEU A 377 20.21 9.84 -7.02
N ASN A 378 20.31 10.27 -5.75
CA ASN A 378 19.40 11.23 -5.14
C ASN A 378 19.36 12.61 -5.84
N GLU A 379 20.42 12.99 -6.54
CA GLU A 379 20.49 14.24 -7.33
C GLU A 379 19.86 14.11 -8.72
N THR A 380 19.47 12.89 -9.12
CA THR A 380 18.78 12.64 -10.40
C THR A 380 17.26 12.71 -10.28
N TYR A 381 16.70 12.69 -9.07
CA TYR A 381 15.24 12.79 -8.87
C TYR A 381 14.75 14.20 -9.12
N ILE A 382 13.66 14.28 -9.88
CA ILE A 382 12.93 15.52 -10.12
C ILE A 382 11.59 15.38 -9.40
N PRO A 383 11.48 15.91 -8.17
CA PRO A 383 10.23 15.83 -7.42
C PRO A 383 9.15 16.61 -8.16
N TYR A 384 7.99 16.00 -8.36
CA TYR A 384 6.84 16.66 -8.97
C TYR A 384 5.55 16.40 -8.18
N GLY A 385 4.56 17.25 -8.39
CA GLY A 385 3.30 17.21 -7.65
C GLY A 385 3.43 17.68 -6.20
N GLU A 386 2.32 17.58 -5.46
CA GLU A 386 2.22 18.17 -4.11
C GLU A 386 3.12 17.47 -3.07
N SER A 387 3.31 16.15 -3.19
CA SER A 387 4.11 15.35 -2.25
C SER A 387 5.56 15.11 -2.70
N GLY A 388 5.92 15.54 -3.92
CA GLY A 388 7.23 15.31 -4.53
C GLY A 388 8.40 15.70 -3.65
N LYS A 389 8.36 16.92 -3.12
CA LYS A 389 9.44 17.49 -2.32
C LYS A 389 9.63 16.74 -0.99
N GLU A 390 8.53 16.49 -0.29
CA GLU A 390 8.53 15.75 0.98
C GLU A 390 9.08 14.34 0.79
N LYS A 391 8.63 13.62 -0.24
CA LYS A 391 9.09 12.26 -0.55
C LYS A 391 10.59 12.19 -0.82
N LEU A 392 11.14 13.18 -1.54
CA LEU A 392 12.58 13.26 -1.78
C LEU A 392 13.36 13.55 -0.50
N GLU A 393 12.82 14.39 0.39
CA GLU A 393 13.44 14.69 1.69
C GLU A 393 13.41 13.47 2.62
N GLU A 394 12.27 12.77 2.74
CA GLU A 394 12.14 11.50 3.47
C GLU A 394 13.15 10.46 2.96
N LYS A 395 13.25 10.30 1.64
CA LYS A 395 14.21 9.36 1.03
C LYS A 395 15.65 9.66 1.44
N LYS A 396 16.06 10.93 1.37
CA LYS A 396 17.42 11.39 1.73
C LYS A 396 17.70 11.22 3.23
N GLU A 397 16.71 11.52 4.08
CA GLU A 397 16.81 11.28 5.51
C GLU A 397 17.06 9.79 5.79
N MET A 398 16.29 8.92 5.15
CA MET A 398 16.45 7.47 5.30
C MET A 398 17.79 6.95 4.77
N ASP A 399 18.29 7.47 3.65
CA ASP A 399 19.63 7.13 3.15
C ASP A 399 20.73 7.50 4.16
N ASN A 400 20.60 8.66 4.82
CA ASN A 400 21.54 9.10 5.86
C ASN A 400 21.45 8.24 7.13
N ILE A 401 20.25 7.83 7.54
CA ILE A 401 20.05 6.92 8.68
C ILE A 401 20.69 5.56 8.37
N SER A 402 20.45 5.00 7.18
CA SER A 402 21.06 3.74 6.74
C SER A 402 22.59 3.81 6.72
N LEU A 403 23.16 4.92 6.24
CA LEU A 403 24.61 5.13 6.25
C LEU A 403 25.20 5.14 7.68
N LYS A 404 24.49 5.72 8.64
CA LYS A 404 24.89 5.72 10.06
C LYS A 404 24.72 4.34 10.72
N ALA A 405 23.81 3.52 10.22
CA ALA A 405 23.51 2.21 10.78
C ALA A 405 24.54 1.13 10.40
N GLY A 406 25.20 1.27 9.25
CA GLY A 406 26.23 0.34 8.78
C GLY A 406 26.40 0.39 7.26
N LYS A 407 27.58 0.00 6.76
CA LYS A 407 27.91 0.05 5.33
C LYS A 407 27.10 -0.97 4.52
N GLY A 408 26.84 -2.15 5.07
CA GLY A 408 25.98 -3.16 4.48
C GLY A 408 24.52 -2.71 4.44
N VAL A 409 24.01 -2.06 5.48
CA VAL A 409 22.64 -1.50 5.47
C VAL A 409 22.49 -0.42 4.40
N ALA A 410 23.49 0.47 4.26
CA ALA A 410 23.53 1.48 3.21
C ALA A 410 23.60 0.86 1.80
N PHE A 411 24.41 -0.19 1.65
CA PHE A 411 24.51 -0.96 0.41
C PHE A 411 23.16 -1.55 0.00
N GLU A 412 22.49 -2.29 0.89
CA GLU A 412 21.23 -2.96 0.56
C GLU A 412 20.16 -1.95 0.10
N ARG A 413 20.14 -0.76 0.72
CA ARG A 413 19.23 0.32 0.33
C ARG A 413 19.59 0.95 -1.02
N ALA A 414 20.87 1.11 -1.32
CA ALA A 414 21.34 1.59 -2.61
C ALA A 414 20.99 0.58 -3.73
N ALA A 415 21.18 -0.72 -3.48
CA ALA A 415 20.80 -1.79 -4.38
C ALA A 415 19.28 -1.80 -4.64
N TYR A 416 18.46 -1.63 -3.61
CA TYR A 416 17.01 -1.48 -3.78
C TYR A 416 16.68 -0.27 -4.64
N SER A 417 17.26 0.90 -4.36
CA SER A 417 17.00 2.15 -5.08
C SER A 417 17.35 2.06 -6.56
N ALA A 418 18.33 1.24 -6.92
CA ALA A 418 18.69 0.97 -8.32
C ALA A 418 17.79 -0.08 -9.00
N SER A 419 16.93 -0.79 -8.26
CA SER A 419 16.03 -1.82 -8.80
C SER A 419 14.84 -1.22 -9.58
N LYS A 420 14.29 -2.00 -10.52
CA LYS A 420 13.07 -1.64 -11.25
C LYS A 420 11.84 -1.52 -10.33
N SER A 421 11.82 -2.29 -9.25
CA SER A 421 10.69 -2.30 -8.31
C SER A 421 10.62 -0.99 -7.51
N ALA A 422 11.76 -0.45 -7.08
CA ALA A 422 11.82 0.87 -6.44
C ALA A 422 11.33 1.98 -7.38
N GLN A 423 11.66 1.88 -8.67
CA GLN A 423 11.18 2.81 -9.68
C GLN A 423 9.66 2.74 -9.87
N SER A 424 9.06 1.56 -9.83
CA SER A 424 7.60 1.45 -9.93
C SER A 424 6.85 2.22 -8.85
N TYR A 425 7.45 2.44 -7.67
CA TYR A 425 6.85 3.26 -6.61
C TYR A 425 7.12 4.76 -6.81
N ALA A 426 8.34 5.10 -7.20
CA ALA A 426 8.79 6.48 -7.32
C ALA A 426 8.05 7.29 -8.40
N SER A 427 7.42 6.65 -9.40
CA SER A 427 6.63 7.36 -10.43
C SER A 427 5.56 8.29 -9.89
N SER A 428 5.03 8.03 -8.69
CA SER A 428 4.01 8.90 -8.06
C SER A 428 4.52 10.28 -7.65
N TRP A 429 5.84 10.46 -7.51
CA TRP A 429 6.42 11.68 -6.96
C TRP A 429 7.74 12.11 -7.64
N ASP A 430 8.35 11.27 -8.48
CA ASP A 430 9.52 11.57 -9.30
C ASP A 430 9.22 11.51 -10.81
N LEU A 431 9.45 12.64 -11.47
CA LEU A 431 9.12 12.84 -12.88
C LEU A 431 9.95 11.94 -13.80
N ILE A 432 11.24 11.77 -13.51
CA ILE A 432 12.11 10.94 -14.35
C ILE A 432 11.58 9.50 -14.36
N THR A 433 11.20 8.99 -13.19
CA THR A 433 10.64 7.63 -13.10
C THR A 433 9.26 7.52 -13.74
N ALA A 434 8.40 8.55 -13.63
CA ALA A 434 7.12 8.59 -14.32
C ALA A 434 7.28 8.54 -15.85
N ILE A 435 8.32 9.19 -16.39
CA ILE A 435 8.65 9.14 -17.82
C ILE A 435 9.21 7.76 -18.21
N GLU A 436 10.13 7.19 -17.44
CA GLU A 436 10.69 5.85 -17.70
C GLU A 436 9.61 4.76 -17.72
N ASN A 437 8.59 4.89 -16.85
CA ASN A 437 7.47 3.95 -16.80
C ASN A 437 6.36 4.24 -17.83
N GLY A 438 6.50 5.30 -18.63
CA GLY A 438 5.52 5.71 -19.63
C GLY A 438 4.22 6.28 -19.06
N GLU A 439 4.22 6.67 -17.78
CA GLU A 439 3.07 7.27 -17.09
C GLU A 439 2.89 8.75 -17.46
N ILE A 440 4.00 9.44 -17.75
CA ILE A 440 4.01 10.84 -18.22
C ILE A 440 4.81 10.93 -19.52
N LYS A 441 4.24 11.56 -20.54
CA LYS A 441 4.99 11.93 -21.74
C LYS A 441 5.65 13.30 -21.56
N LYS A 442 6.82 13.49 -22.16
CA LYS A 442 7.57 14.77 -22.09
C LYS A 442 6.76 15.99 -22.53
N GLY A 443 5.82 15.83 -23.46
CA GLY A 443 4.94 16.90 -23.93
C GLY A 443 3.71 17.16 -23.06
N GLU A 444 3.45 16.32 -22.05
CA GLU A 444 2.28 16.38 -21.16
C GLU A 444 2.68 16.86 -19.74
N ILE A 445 3.92 17.33 -19.55
CA ILE A 445 4.44 17.79 -18.27
C ILE A 445 3.80 19.14 -17.89
N LYS A 446 3.09 19.17 -16.76
CA LYS A 446 2.56 20.40 -16.19
C LYS A 446 3.67 21.15 -15.45
N LYS A 447 4.00 22.36 -15.90
CA LYS A 447 5.10 23.15 -15.31
C LYS A 447 4.80 23.58 -13.88
N GLU A 448 3.53 23.73 -13.53
CA GLU A 448 3.08 24.17 -12.21
C GLU A 448 3.46 23.16 -11.12
N GLU A 449 3.55 21.88 -11.48
CA GLU A 449 3.87 20.75 -10.60
C GLU A 449 5.39 20.52 -10.47
N LEU A 450 6.24 21.27 -11.19
CA LEU A 450 7.69 21.14 -11.16
C LEU A 450 8.35 21.99 -10.06
N PRO A 451 9.60 21.73 -9.69
CA PRO A 451 10.39 22.62 -8.84
C PRO A 451 10.62 23.99 -9.50
N GLU A 452 10.69 25.06 -8.70
CA GLU A 452 10.79 26.46 -9.16
C GLU A 452 11.93 26.72 -10.17
N ASN A 453 13.06 26.03 -10.03
CA ASN A 453 14.18 26.14 -10.96
C ASN A 453 13.86 25.57 -12.35
N LEU A 454 12.99 24.56 -12.44
CA LEU A 454 12.58 23.94 -13.71
C LEU A 454 11.38 24.65 -14.34
N LYS A 455 10.49 25.27 -13.54
CA LYS A 455 9.35 26.07 -14.06
C LYS A 455 9.80 27.19 -14.99
N LYS A 456 10.97 27.77 -14.70
CA LYS A 456 11.54 28.92 -15.42
C LYS A 456 12.27 28.55 -16.72
N MET A 457 12.46 27.25 -16.99
CA MET A 457 13.12 26.79 -18.21
C MET A 457 12.15 26.80 -19.40
N SER A 458 12.68 27.05 -20.60
CA SER A 458 11.94 26.81 -21.84
C SER A 458 11.70 25.32 -22.05
N ASP A 459 10.73 24.95 -22.89
CA ASP A 459 10.39 23.53 -23.12
C ASP A 459 11.58 22.74 -23.69
N LYS A 460 12.38 23.39 -24.53
CA LYS A 460 13.60 22.79 -25.10
C LYS A 460 14.69 22.56 -24.04
N GLU A 461 14.88 23.53 -23.15
CA GLU A 461 15.84 23.40 -22.04
C GLU A 461 15.38 22.34 -21.04
N LEU A 462 14.08 22.32 -20.69
CA LEU A 462 13.50 21.34 -19.79
C LEU A 462 13.65 19.92 -20.35
N SER A 463 13.34 19.71 -21.65
CA SER A 463 13.53 18.41 -22.29
C SER A 463 14.99 17.98 -22.25
N SER A 464 15.93 18.88 -22.59
CA SER A 464 17.36 18.58 -22.55
C SER A 464 17.86 18.27 -21.13
N TYR A 465 17.30 18.94 -20.12
CA TYR A 465 17.62 18.68 -18.72
C TYR A 465 17.13 17.30 -18.27
N ILE A 466 15.89 16.95 -18.62
CA ILE A 466 15.30 15.63 -18.36
C ILE A 466 16.12 14.52 -19.04
N ASP A 467 16.49 14.70 -20.31
CA ASP A 467 17.30 13.73 -21.05
C ASP A 467 18.64 13.48 -20.38
N LYS A 468 19.31 14.55 -19.94
CA LYS A 468 20.55 14.45 -19.19
C LYS A 468 20.36 13.69 -17.87
N LYS A 469 19.28 13.96 -17.13
CA LYS A 469 18.98 13.26 -15.87
C LYS A 469 18.64 11.79 -16.05
N ILE A 470 17.96 11.42 -17.14
CA ILE A 470 17.70 10.03 -17.50
C ILE A 470 19.03 9.28 -17.75
N GLU A 471 19.94 9.84 -18.54
CA GLU A 471 21.21 9.18 -18.84
C GLU A 471 22.11 9.09 -17.60
N GLU A 472 22.25 10.19 -16.83
CA GLU A 472 22.98 10.19 -15.55
C GLU A 472 22.47 9.09 -14.61
N ARG A 473 21.14 8.98 -14.46
CA ARG A 473 20.52 7.97 -13.61
C ARG A 473 20.82 6.56 -14.08
N LYS A 474 20.71 6.32 -15.39
CA LYS A 474 20.97 5.02 -15.99
C LYS A 474 22.41 4.57 -15.78
N GLU A 475 23.39 5.47 -15.96
CA GLU A 475 24.81 5.20 -15.70
C GLU A 475 25.04 4.84 -14.22
N ILE A 476 24.54 5.68 -13.29
CA ILE A 476 24.69 5.45 -11.84
C ILE A 476 24.09 4.10 -11.43
N LYS A 477 22.89 3.76 -11.92
CA LYS A 477 22.24 2.49 -11.61
C LYS A 477 23.05 1.30 -12.09
N ASN A 478 23.59 1.36 -13.31
CA ASN A 478 24.41 0.29 -13.86
C ASN A 478 25.70 0.10 -13.05
N GLU A 479 26.33 1.20 -12.61
CA GLU A 479 27.52 1.14 -11.75
C GLU A 479 27.21 0.55 -10.37
N ILE A 480 26.07 0.92 -9.75
CA ILE A 480 25.61 0.30 -8.49
C ILE A 480 25.40 -1.21 -8.68
N ILE A 481 24.75 -1.64 -9.77
CA ILE A 481 24.51 -3.06 -10.06
C ILE A 481 25.82 -3.83 -10.23
N ASP A 482 26.78 -3.28 -10.99
CA ASP A 482 28.08 -3.92 -11.21
C ASP A 482 28.89 -4.02 -9.92
N LEU A 483 28.94 -2.95 -9.12
CA LEU A 483 29.60 -2.96 -7.82
C LEU A 483 28.91 -3.88 -6.81
N SER A 484 27.58 -4.02 -6.89
CA SER A 484 26.83 -4.97 -6.06
C SER A 484 27.26 -6.41 -6.33
N LYS A 485 27.43 -6.78 -7.60
CA LYS A 485 27.95 -8.11 -7.98
C LYS A 485 29.37 -8.34 -7.48
N LYS A 486 30.25 -7.34 -7.63
CA LYS A 486 31.63 -7.42 -7.13
C LYS A 486 31.68 -7.54 -5.61
N ARG A 487 30.80 -6.83 -4.91
CA ARG A 487 30.63 -6.93 -3.46
C ARG A 487 30.22 -8.33 -3.03
N GLU A 488 29.21 -8.91 -3.70
CA GLU A 488 28.77 -10.28 -3.43
C GLU A 488 29.89 -11.30 -3.64
N MET A 489 30.61 -11.22 -4.77
CA MET A 489 31.76 -12.08 -5.05
C MET A 489 32.87 -11.95 -3.99
N TYR A 490 33.18 -10.71 -3.58
CA TYR A 490 34.17 -10.46 -2.54
C TYR A 490 33.77 -11.11 -1.22
N ILE A 491 32.51 -10.96 -0.83
CA ILE A 491 31.98 -11.58 0.40
C ILE A 491 32.07 -13.11 0.29
N GLU A 492 31.62 -13.72 -0.81
CA GLU A 492 31.69 -15.17 -1.01
C GLU A 492 33.13 -15.72 -0.97
N GLU A 493 34.11 -14.99 -1.50
CA GLU A 493 35.52 -15.41 -1.48
C GLU A 493 36.14 -15.32 -0.08
N ASN A 494 35.83 -14.26 0.67
CA ASN A 494 36.35 -14.03 2.02
C ASN A 494 35.60 -14.84 3.10
N GLU A 495 34.47 -15.46 2.75
CA GLU A 495 33.65 -16.28 3.65
C GLU A 495 33.87 -17.80 3.49
N LYS A 496 34.81 -18.25 2.64
CA LYS A 496 35.17 -19.68 2.50
C LYS A 496 35.72 -20.24 3.81
N GLY A 497 34.82 -20.70 4.67
CA GLY A 497 35.12 -21.27 5.99
C GLY A 497 34.10 -20.95 7.10
N ASN A 498 33.18 -19.99 6.90
CA ASN A 498 32.17 -19.60 7.90
C ASN A 498 30.73 -19.90 7.42
N GLU A 499 29.84 -20.23 8.35
CA GLU A 499 28.44 -20.69 8.19
C GLU A 499 27.47 -19.61 7.62
N ASN A 500 27.84 -18.88 6.56
CA ASN A 500 26.91 -18.01 5.83
C ASN A 500 25.96 -18.78 4.89
N THR A 501 25.93 -20.11 4.99
CA THR A 501 24.99 -21.00 4.31
C THR A 501 23.54 -20.67 4.64
N LEU A 502 23.25 -20.14 5.82
CA LEU A 502 21.88 -19.94 6.28
C LEU A 502 21.15 -18.80 5.55
N ASP A 503 21.78 -17.63 5.39
CA ASP A 503 21.21 -16.52 4.60
C ASP A 503 20.92 -16.98 3.16
N LYS A 504 21.85 -17.72 2.55
CA LYS A 504 21.74 -18.26 1.18
C LYS A 504 20.61 -19.27 1.06
N VAL A 505 20.50 -20.21 2.01
CA VAL A 505 19.45 -21.23 2.03
C VAL A 505 18.05 -20.60 2.09
N ILE A 506 17.87 -19.54 2.87
CA ILE A 506 16.55 -18.91 3.02
C ILE A 506 16.22 -18.04 1.81
N LEU A 507 17.19 -17.27 1.28
CA LEU A 507 16.98 -16.53 0.03
C LEU A 507 16.67 -17.48 -1.14
N ASP A 508 17.25 -18.69 -1.14
CA ASP A 508 16.92 -19.74 -2.09
C ASP A 508 15.53 -20.34 -1.85
N SER A 509 15.08 -20.45 -0.61
CA SER A 509 13.70 -20.89 -0.34
C SER A 509 12.68 -19.85 -0.75
N ILE A 510 12.90 -18.57 -0.43
CA ILE A 510 12.06 -17.47 -0.90
C ILE A 510 12.01 -17.47 -2.43
N LYS A 511 13.14 -17.71 -3.10
CA LYS A 511 13.19 -17.90 -4.56
C LYS A 511 12.26 -19.04 -4.99
N LYS A 512 12.35 -20.21 -4.36
CA LYS A 512 11.50 -21.39 -4.67
C LYS A 512 10.01 -21.10 -4.41
N GLN A 513 9.67 -20.45 -3.29
CA GLN A 513 8.30 -20.11 -2.95
C GLN A 513 7.72 -19.10 -3.95
N ALA A 514 8.49 -18.07 -4.34
CA ALA A 514 8.08 -17.11 -5.37
C ALA A 514 7.98 -17.78 -6.76
N GLN A 515 8.87 -18.71 -7.10
CA GLN A 515 8.80 -19.50 -8.34
C GLN A 515 7.53 -20.36 -8.42
N LYS A 516 7.08 -20.96 -7.30
CA LYS A 516 5.78 -21.65 -7.23
C LYS A 516 4.61 -20.73 -7.60
N LYS A 517 4.75 -19.41 -7.44
CA LYS A 517 3.76 -18.38 -7.78
C LYS A 517 3.98 -17.73 -9.16
N GLY A 518 4.92 -18.26 -9.94
CA GLY A 518 5.20 -17.82 -11.32
C GLY A 518 6.17 -16.64 -11.43
N PHE A 519 6.93 -16.33 -10.37
CA PHE A 519 8.00 -15.33 -10.43
C PHE A 519 9.31 -15.96 -10.91
N ASN A 520 9.98 -15.27 -11.82
CA ASN A 520 11.28 -15.67 -12.35
C ASN A 520 12.36 -14.71 -11.84
N PHE A 521 13.57 -15.19 -11.66
CA PHE A 521 14.71 -14.38 -11.21
C PHE A 521 15.74 -14.39 -12.33
N LYS A 522 16.20 -13.21 -12.73
CA LYS A 522 17.32 -13.10 -13.67
C LYS A 522 18.61 -13.44 -12.90
N GLU A 523 19.41 -14.34 -13.46
CA GLU A 523 20.72 -14.71 -12.92
C GLU A 523 21.77 -13.61 -13.18
#